data_AF-A0A356T3G8-F1
#
_entry.id   AF-A0A356T3G8-F1
#
_cell.length_a   1.000
_cell.length_b   1.000
_cell.length_c   1.000
_cell.angle_alpha   90.00
_cell.angle_beta   90.00
_cell.angle_gamma   90.00
#
_symmetry.space_group_name_H-M   'P 1'
#
loop_
_entity.id
_entity.type
_entity.pdbx_description
1 polymer ?
#
loop_
_entity_poly.entity_id
_entity_poly.type
_entity_poly.pdbx_seq_one_letter_code
_entity_poly.pdbx_strand_id
1 'polypeptide(L)'
;MLVALASFALAACDDGEVDPDAGAPDSGSPDPMDAGPDAFVEPDTGVSTCEGPPGLYETGDCTVIAAGVRAYQPRFGLWADGADKERYIELPAGATIDTFDPDNWVFPVGTRLYKTFLQDGVRLETRILEKDAPGNGVGAWDMRVYAWNEAQDAVTEVTNADESVRQNVLGTDHDIPGGADCVRCHGGLDVVNGFSAIQLNHDLGGVTLQTLLDEGALTQPIAPADADAPGDATAEAALGYLHANCGHCHRENASDASAMVTG
;
A
#
# COMPACT_ATOMS: atom_id res chain seq x y z
N MET A 1 -44.57 51.05 5.76
CA MET A 1 -43.33 51.86 5.63
C MET A 1 -42.76 51.51 4.25
N LEU A 2 -43.09 52.25 3.17
CA LEU A 2 -42.47 53.53 2.76
C LEU A 2 -40.93 53.47 2.94
N VAL A 3 -40.05 53.63 1.95
CA VAL A 3 -40.05 54.40 0.69
C VAL A 3 -38.90 53.89 -0.21
N ALA A 4 -39.09 54.00 -1.52
CA ALA A 4 -38.09 53.80 -2.57
C ALA A 4 -37.02 54.91 -2.60
N LEU A 5 -35.84 54.67 -3.16
CA LEU A 5 -35.16 55.63 -4.05
C LEU A 5 -33.95 55.02 -4.75
N ALA A 6 -33.79 55.44 -5.99
CA ALA A 6 -32.82 55.01 -6.97
C ALA A 6 -31.76 56.10 -7.22
N SER A 7 -30.63 55.66 -7.80
CA SER A 7 -29.85 56.33 -8.86
C SER A 7 -28.69 57.29 -8.53
N PHE A 8 -27.82 57.37 -9.57
CA PHE A 8 -26.65 58.23 -9.87
C PHE A 8 -25.30 57.79 -9.28
N ALA A 9 -24.32 57.26 -10.04
CA ALA A 9 -23.58 57.73 -11.24
C ALA A 9 -22.65 58.93 -10.97
N LEU A 10 -21.32 58.75 -11.09
CA LEU A 10 -20.46 59.36 -12.14
C LEU A 10 -18.95 59.06 -11.89
N ALA A 11 -18.23 58.94 -12.99
CA ALA A 11 -16.77 58.89 -13.09
C ALA A 11 -16.13 60.28 -12.93
N ALA A 12 -14.83 60.32 -12.60
CA ALA A 12 -13.85 61.27 -13.15
C ALA A 12 -12.40 60.89 -12.76
N CYS A 13 -11.50 61.10 -13.71
CA CYS A 13 -10.04 61.00 -13.64
C CYS A 13 -9.40 62.37 -13.35
N ASP A 14 -8.06 62.39 -13.30
CA ASP A 14 -7.13 63.55 -13.35
C ASP A 14 -6.95 64.33 -12.02
N ASP A 15 -5.80 64.87 -11.60
CA ASP A 15 -4.53 65.33 -12.22
C ASP A 15 -3.40 65.07 -11.17
N GLY A 16 -2.12 64.82 -11.45
CA GLY A 16 -1.19 65.60 -12.27
C GLY A 16 -0.35 66.54 -11.39
N GLU A 17 0.87 66.14 -10.97
CA GLU A 17 1.95 67.09 -10.61
C GLU A 17 3.32 66.55 -11.06
N VAL A 18 4.03 67.42 -11.76
CA VAL A 18 5.35 67.24 -12.37
C VAL A 18 6.28 68.21 -11.65
N ASP A 19 7.43 67.76 -11.17
CA ASP A 19 8.54 68.63 -10.73
C ASP A 19 9.82 68.17 -11.46
N PRO A 20 10.60 69.08 -12.08
CA PRO A 20 11.69 68.75 -12.98
C PRO A 20 13.02 68.82 -12.25
N ASP A 21 13.86 67.80 -12.39
CA ASP A 21 15.30 68.05 -12.31
C ASP A 21 16.09 67.21 -13.30
N ALA A 22 16.88 67.93 -14.09
CA ALA A 22 17.64 67.44 -15.21
C ALA A 22 19.00 66.94 -14.73
N GLY A 23 19.23 65.63 -14.81
CA GLY A 23 20.54 65.00 -14.68
C GLY A 23 20.86 64.20 -15.95
N ALA A 24 21.97 64.53 -16.60
CA ALA A 24 22.44 63.92 -17.84
C ALA A 24 22.67 62.39 -17.72
N PRO A 25 22.53 61.60 -18.80
CA PRO A 25 22.87 60.19 -18.77
C PRO A 25 24.40 60.00 -18.83
N ASP A 26 24.94 59.38 -17.77
CA ASP A 26 26.33 58.96 -17.67
C ASP A 26 26.53 57.69 -18.52
N SER A 27 27.37 57.78 -19.54
CA SER A 27 27.73 56.68 -20.44
C SER A 27 28.81 55.82 -19.78
N GLY A 28 28.39 54.93 -18.88
CA GLY A 28 29.22 53.85 -18.36
C GLY A 28 29.33 52.70 -19.36
N SER A 29 30.54 52.39 -19.81
CA SER A 29 30.83 51.17 -20.58
C SER A 29 30.70 49.94 -19.68
N PRO A 30 30.07 48.84 -20.12
CA PRO A 30 30.11 47.59 -19.36
C PRO A 30 31.48 46.93 -19.51
N ASP A 31 32.13 46.67 -18.37
CA ASP A 31 33.31 45.81 -18.29
C ASP A 31 32.97 44.40 -18.81
N PRO A 32 33.92 43.70 -19.47
CA PRO A 32 33.70 42.35 -19.95
C PRO A 32 33.58 41.39 -18.75
N MET A 33 32.40 40.77 -18.60
CA MET A 33 32.24 39.62 -17.72
C MET A 33 33.08 38.46 -18.25
N ASP A 34 34.00 38.03 -17.41
CA ASP A 34 34.88 36.88 -17.57
C ASP A 34 34.05 35.59 -17.70
N ALA A 35 33.95 35.07 -18.92
CA ALA A 35 33.33 33.79 -19.20
C ALA A 35 34.29 32.68 -18.76
N GLY A 36 34.14 32.24 -17.51
CA GLY A 36 34.78 31.02 -17.01
C GLY A 36 34.33 29.82 -17.85
N PRO A 37 35.21 28.82 -18.07
CA PRO A 37 34.89 27.68 -18.92
C PRO A 37 33.74 26.86 -18.32
N ASP A 38 32.76 26.57 -19.16
CA ASP A 38 31.61 25.70 -18.85
C ASP A 38 32.11 24.43 -18.15
N ALA A 39 31.69 24.23 -16.91
CA ALA A 39 31.89 22.99 -16.21
C ALA A 39 31.21 21.88 -17.02
N PHE A 40 31.98 20.88 -17.42
CA PHE A 40 31.45 19.62 -17.93
C PHE A 40 30.52 19.06 -16.86
N VAL A 41 29.21 19.11 -17.12
CA VAL A 41 28.22 18.35 -16.37
C VAL A 41 28.45 16.91 -16.78
N GLU A 42 29.05 16.12 -15.87
CA GLU A 42 29.13 14.67 -16.02
C GLU A 42 27.71 14.14 -16.30
N PRO A 43 27.51 13.28 -17.30
CA PRO A 43 26.20 12.72 -17.58
C PRO A 43 25.75 11.94 -16.35
N ASP A 44 24.58 12.30 -15.83
CA ASP A 44 23.88 11.53 -14.81
C ASP A 44 23.75 10.10 -15.32
N THR A 45 24.61 9.22 -14.82
CA THR A 45 24.50 7.78 -15.06
C THR A 45 23.32 7.34 -14.23
N GLY A 46 22.12 7.54 -14.77
CA GLY A 46 20.84 7.26 -14.16
C GLY A 46 20.76 5.80 -13.73
N VAL A 47 21.26 5.53 -12.54
CA VAL A 47 20.84 4.39 -11.74
C VAL A 47 19.42 4.76 -11.35
N SER A 48 18.45 3.97 -11.79
CA SER A 48 17.10 4.02 -11.26
C SER A 48 17.20 4.15 -9.72
N THR A 49 16.68 5.24 -9.16
CA THR A 49 16.75 5.56 -7.73
C THR A 49 15.48 5.11 -7.03
N CYS A 50 14.95 3.95 -7.39
CA CYS A 50 13.63 3.58 -6.89
C CYS A 50 13.66 3.34 -5.39
N GLU A 51 12.90 4.15 -4.65
CA GLU A 51 12.70 4.09 -3.20
C GLU A 51 11.35 3.43 -2.90
N GLY A 52 11.19 2.18 -3.34
CA GLY A 52 9.97 1.41 -3.17
C GLY A 52 9.70 0.95 -1.72
N PRO A 53 8.58 0.24 -1.49
CA PRO A 53 8.23 -0.33 -0.19
C PRO A 53 9.38 -1.16 0.39
N PRO A 54 9.74 -0.97 1.67
CA PRO A 54 10.90 -1.64 2.27
C PRO A 54 10.89 -3.16 2.10
N GLY A 55 11.95 -3.69 1.49
CA GLY A 55 12.18 -5.12 1.31
C GLY A 55 11.37 -5.81 0.20
N LEU A 56 10.46 -5.11 -0.49
CA LEU A 56 9.69 -5.73 -1.58
C LEU A 56 10.52 -5.89 -2.88
N TYR A 57 11.35 -4.89 -3.20
CA TYR A 57 12.10 -4.82 -4.45
C TYR A 57 13.61 -4.79 -4.21
N GLU A 58 14.39 -5.09 -5.24
CA GLU A 58 15.84 -4.86 -5.25
C GLU A 58 16.15 -3.37 -5.07
N THR A 59 17.26 -3.06 -4.40
CA THR A 59 17.65 -1.68 -4.11
C THR A 59 17.84 -0.88 -5.40
N GLY A 60 17.05 0.19 -5.55
CA GLY A 60 17.08 1.06 -6.72
C GLY A 60 16.16 0.63 -7.86
N ASP A 61 15.53 -0.56 -7.83
CA ASP A 61 14.71 -1.03 -8.95
C ASP A 61 13.36 -1.59 -8.48
N CYS A 62 12.29 -0.81 -8.58
CA CYS A 62 10.94 -1.26 -8.23
C CYS A 62 10.25 -2.11 -9.30
N THR A 63 10.99 -2.70 -10.22
CA THR A 63 10.49 -3.67 -11.19
C THR A 63 11.02 -5.08 -10.92
N VAL A 64 12.07 -5.21 -10.11
CA VAL A 64 12.67 -6.48 -9.74
C VAL A 64 12.36 -6.80 -8.29
N ILE A 65 11.64 -7.89 -8.06
CA ILE A 65 11.28 -8.36 -6.72
C ILE A 65 12.53 -8.82 -5.98
N ALA A 66 12.64 -8.45 -4.70
CA ALA A 66 13.79 -8.79 -3.86
C ALA A 66 13.95 -10.32 -3.70
N ALA A 67 15.18 -10.79 -3.58
CA ALA A 67 15.48 -12.20 -3.37
C ALA A 67 14.75 -12.76 -2.13
N GLY A 68 14.11 -13.91 -2.26
CA GLY A 68 13.34 -14.55 -1.18
C GLY A 68 11.86 -14.12 -1.10
N VAL A 69 11.51 -13.00 -1.71
CA VAL A 69 10.12 -12.54 -1.85
C VAL A 69 9.46 -13.27 -3.01
N ARG A 70 8.32 -13.93 -2.76
CA ARG A 70 7.63 -14.78 -3.73
C ARG A 70 6.20 -14.31 -3.93
N ALA A 71 5.77 -14.21 -5.19
CA ALA A 71 4.38 -13.89 -5.50
C ALA A 71 3.43 -15.01 -5.04
N TYR A 72 2.22 -14.65 -4.62
CA TYR A 72 1.13 -15.59 -4.39
C TYR A 72 -0.19 -14.96 -4.79
N GLN A 73 -1.20 -15.79 -5.06
CA GLN A 73 -2.54 -15.33 -5.40
C GLN A 73 -3.57 -16.13 -4.59
N PRO A 74 -4.50 -15.48 -3.88
CA PRO A 74 -5.63 -16.19 -3.28
C PRO A 74 -6.59 -16.69 -4.35
N ARG A 75 -7.12 -17.91 -4.20
CA ARG A 75 -8.19 -18.49 -5.05
C ARG A 75 -9.42 -17.60 -5.08
N PHE A 76 -9.80 -17.02 -3.93
CA PHE A 76 -10.96 -16.14 -3.79
C PHE A 76 -10.51 -14.73 -3.42
N GLY A 77 -10.70 -13.80 -4.36
CA GLY A 77 -10.25 -12.42 -4.21
C GLY A 77 -11.11 -11.60 -3.23
N LEU A 78 -10.45 -10.85 -2.36
CA LEU A 78 -11.06 -9.74 -1.62
C LEU A 78 -11.43 -8.61 -2.60
N TRP A 79 -12.71 -8.24 -2.61
CA TRP A 79 -13.19 -7.07 -3.33
C TRP A 79 -12.71 -5.79 -2.64
N ALA A 80 -12.21 -4.84 -3.43
CA ALA A 80 -11.77 -3.54 -2.95
C ALA A 80 -11.93 -2.54 -4.10
N ASP A 81 -13.18 -2.15 -4.36
CA ASP A 81 -13.54 -1.06 -5.29
C ASP A 81 -12.96 -1.21 -6.71
N GLY A 82 -12.82 -2.45 -7.18
CA GLY A 82 -12.29 -2.74 -8.52
C GLY A 82 -10.76 -2.67 -8.64
N ALA A 83 -10.02 -2.37 -7.56
CA ALA A 83 -8.57 -2.33 -7.60
C ALA A 83 -7.96 -3.72 -7.83
N ASP A 84 -6.99 -3.77 -8.74
CA ASP A 84 -6.08 -4.90 -8.94
C ASP A 84 -5.13 -5.03 -7.74
N LYS A 85 -4.64 -6.24 -7.51
CA LYS A 85 -3.87 -6.55 -6.30
C LYS A 85 -2.74 -7.52 -6.60
N GLU A 86 -1.51 -7.04 -6.42
CA GLU A 86 -0.33 -7.91 -6.37
C GLU A 86 -0.05 -8.29 -4.92
N ARG A 87 0.39 -9.54 -4.71
CA ARG A 87 0.69 -10.04 -3.36
C ARG A 87 1.96 -10.87 -3.36
N TYR A 88 2.74 -10.66 -2.32
CA TYR A 88 4.00 -11.36 -2.13
C TYR A 88 4.17 -11.79 -0.68
N ILE A 89 4.95 -12.84 -0.48
CA ILE A 89 5.34 -13.35 0.83
C ILE A 89 6.84 -13.62 0.85
N GLU A 90 7.49 -13.24 1.94
CA GLU A 90 8.82 -13.68 2.32
C GLU A 90 8.68 -14.53 3.58
N LEU A 91 9.10 -15.79 3.49
CA LEU A 91 9.20 -16.68 4.64
C LEU A 91 10.68 -16.81 5.02
N PRO A 92 11.05 -16.77 6.32
CA PRO A 92 12.41 -17.04 6.75
C PRO A 92 12.89 -18.40 6.24
N ALA A 93 14.10 -18.45 5.68
CA ALA A 93 14.64 -19.66 5.08
C ALA A 93 14.67 -20.84 6.08
N GLY A 94 14.03 -21.95 5.69
CA GLY A 94 13.95 -23.17 6.52
C GLY A 94 12.98 -23.11 7.70
N ALA A 95 12.23 -22.01 7.86
CA ALA A 95 11.16 -21.93 8.84
C ALA A 95 9.87 -22.58 8.31
N THR A 96 9.02 -22.99 9.24
CA THR A 96 7.72 -23.60 8.95
C THR A 96 6.58 -22.74 9.51
N ILE A 97 5.47 -22.68 8.80
CA ILE A 97 4.20 -22.13 9.27
C ILE A 97 3.55 -23.17 10.19
N ASP A 98 3.16 -22.75 11.40
CA ASP A 98 2.39 -23.61 12.27
C ASP A 98 0.96 -23.76 11.75
N THR A 99 0.61 -25.00 11.43
CA THR A 99 -0.66 -25.41 10.82
C THR A 99 -1.36 -26.47 11.68
N PHE A 100 -1.02 -26.56 12.98
CA PHE A 100 -1.71 -27.45 13.91
C PHE A 100 -3.22 -27.18 13.95
N ASP A 101 -3.61 -25.91 13.92
CA ASP A 101 -4.97 -25.48 13.61
C ASP A 101 -5.04 -25.09 12.12
N PRO A 102 -5.68 -25.88 11.25
CA PRO A 102 -5.72 -25.61 9.82
C PRO A 102 -6.50 -24.33 9.46
N ASP A 103 -7.37 -23.85 10.36
CA ASP A 103 -8.13 -22.61 10.19
C ASP A 103 -7.36 -21.38 10.68
N ASN A 104 -6.32 -21.57 11.52
CA ASN A 104 -5.58 -20.50 12.18
C ASN A 104 -4.07 -20.73 12.11
N TRP A 105 -3.49 -20.45 10.94
CA TRP A 105 -2.06 -20.58 10.72
C TRP A 105 -1.28 -19.53 11.53
N VAL A 106 -0.18 -19.94 12.17
CA VAL A 106 0.73 -19.03 12.88
C VAL A 106 2.05 -18.95 12.15
N PHE A 107 2.43 -17.74 11.74
CA PHE A 107 3.61 -17.52 10.92
C PHE A 107 4.88 -17.33 11.79
N PRO A 108 6.06 -17.81 11.32
CA PRO A 108 7.31 -17.63 12.02
C PRO A 108 7.77 -16.16 12.01
N VAL A 109 8.47 -15.75 13.07
CA VAL A 109 9.11 -14.41 13.16
C VAL A 109 10.02 -14.16 11.96
N GLY A 110 9.93 -12.96 11.38
CA GLY A 110 10.60 -12.56 10.14
C GLY A 110 9.77 -12.81 8.88
N THR A 111 8.58 -13.40 9.00
CA THR A 111 7.64 -13.47 7.86
C THR A 111 7.22 -12.06 7.45
N ARG A 112 7.24 -11.77 6.15
CA ARG A 112 6.70 -10.54 5.59
C ARG A 112 5.67 -10.84 4.52
N LEU A 113 4.55 -10.13 4.55
CA LEU A 113 3.57 -10.14 3.47
C LEU A 113 3.40 -8.75 2.90
N TYR A 114 3.31 -8.69 1.59
CA TYR A 114 3.14 -7.47 0.82
C TYR A 114 1.84 -7.55 0.05
N LYS A 115 1.05 -6.48 0.06
CA LYS A 115 -0.13 -6.33 -0.78
C LYS A 115 -0.10 -4.96 -1.43
N THR A 116 0.11 -4.92 -2.73
CA THR A 116 0.08 -3.70 -3.54
C THR A 116 -1.27 -3.59 -4.22
N PHE A 117 -1.94 -2.46 -4.07
CA PHE A 117 -3.17 -2.13 -4.79
C PHE A 117 -2.83 -1.30 -6.02
N LEU A 118 -3.48 -1.62 -7.14
CA LEU A 118 -3.27 -0.97 -8.41
C LEU A 118 -4.61 -0.62 -9.05
N GLN A 119 -4.61 0.44 -9.85
CA GLN A 119 -5.70 0.78 -10.74
C GLN A 119 -5.14 1.08 -12.12
N ASP A 120 -5.67 0.42 -13.15
CA ASP A 120 -5.22 0.55 -14.54
C ASP A 120 -3.69 0.38 -14.71
N GLY A 121 -3.09 -0.52 -13.90
CA GLY A 121 -1.65 -0.79 -13.89
C GLY A 121 -0.78 0.21 -13.10
N VAL A 122 -1.38 1.24 -12.49
CA VAL A 122 -0.68 2.21 -11.63
C VAL A 122 -0.78 1.77 -10.17
N ARG A 123 0.34 1.66 -9.46
CA ARG A 123 0.38 1.31 -8.04
C ARG A 123 -0.07 2.50 -7.20
N LEU A 124 -1.01 2.25 -6.29
CA LEU A 124 -1.60 3.27 -5.42
C LEU A 124 -1.00 3.18 -4.02
N GLU A 125 -1.03 1.99 -3.42
CA GLU A 125 -0.47 1.73 -2.09
C GLU A 125 0.14 0.33 -2.01
N THR A 126 1.07 0.15 -1.07
CA THR A 126 1.56 -1.16 -0.63
C THR A 126 1.41 -1.28 0.88
N ARG A 127 0.75 -2.35 1.32
CA ARG A 127 0.62 -2.71 2.74
C ARG A 127 1.63 -3.81 3.06
N ILE A 128 2.31 -3.66 4.19
CA ILE A 128 3.30 -4.60 4.70
C ILE A 128 2.83 -5.12 6.05
N LEU A 129 2.84 -6.45 6.20
CA LEU A 129 2.70 -7.13 7.48
C LEU A 129 4.03 -7.83 7.77
N GLU A 130 4.69 -7.49 8.88
CA GLU A 130 5.95 -8.09 9.30
C GLU A 130 5.81 -8.73 10.68
N LYS A 131 6.10 -10.03 10.79
CA LYS A 131 6.06 -10.76 12.08
C LYS A 131 7.31 -10.41 12.89
N ASP A 132 7.19 -9.56 13.90
CA ASP A 132 8.33 -9.06 14.68
C ASP A 132 8.56 -9.84 15.99
N ALA A 133 7.52 -10.49 16.51
CA ALA A 133 7.55 -11.25 17.74
C ALA A 133 6.83 -12.61 17.61
N PRO A 134 7.18 -13.62 18.42
CA PRO A 134 6.44 -14.87 18.46
C PRO A 134 5.04 -14.66 19.04
N GLY A 135 4.12 -15.59 18.76
CA GLY A 135 2.75 -15.56 19.29
C GLY A 135 1.74 -15.07 18.26
N ASN A 136 0.59 -14.60 18.74
CA ASN A 136 -0.63 -14.43 17.96
C ASN A 136 -1.13 -12.98 18.01
N GLY A 137 -1.97 -12.60 17.03
CA GLY A 137 -2.64 -11.30 16.98
C GLY A 137 -1.73 -10.11 16.66
N VAL A 138 -2.35 -8.93 16.60
CA VAL A 138 -1.73 -7.67 16.12
C VAL A 138 -0.53 -7.20 16.94
N GLY A 139 -0.38 -7.63 18.19
CA GLY A 139 0.78 -7.27 19.01
C GLY A 139 2.08 -7.99 18.64
N ALA A 140 1.99 -9.01 17.77
CA ALA A 140 3.14 -9.76 17.26
C ALA A 140 3.48 -9.40 15.79
N TRP A 141 2.86 -8.35 15.26
CA TRP A 141 3.05 -7.89 13.89
C TRP A 141 3.22 -6.39 13.82
N ASP A 142 4.19 -5.96 13.04
CA ASP A 142 4.30 -4.60 12.54
C ASP A 142 3.47 -4.46 11.25
N MET A 143 2.56 -3.50 11.24
CA MET A 143 1.60 -3.28 10.16
C MET A 143 1.78 -1.87 9.60
N ARG A 144 2.34 -1.77 8.39
CA ARG A 144 2.67 -0.49 7.74
C ARG A 144 2.00 -0.36 6.39
N VAL A 145 1.74 0.87 5.99
CA VAL A 145 1.14 1.20 4.69
C VAL A 145 1.95 2.30 4.03
N TYR A 146 2.18 2.17 2.73
CA TYR A 146 3.00 3.06 1.94
C TYR A 146 2.20 3.53 0.71
N ALA A 147 2.09 4.83 0.50
CA ALA A 147 1.48 5.42 -0.69
C ALA A 147 2.55 5.65 -1.76
N TRP A 148 2.26 5.24 -3.00
CA TRP A 148 3.13 5.48 -4.14
C TRP A 148 2.99 6.92 -4.66
N ASN A 149 4.06 7.45 -5.22
CA ASN A 149 4.02 8.70 -5.97
C ASN A 149 3.57 8.47 -7.42
N GLU A 150 3.23 9.57 -8.11
CA GLU A 150 2.81 9.53 -9.53
C GLU A 150 3.91 8.99 -10.46
N ALA A 151 5.17 9.23 -10.14
CA ALA A 151 6.32 8.75 -10.92
C ALA A 151 6.58 7.24 -10.76
N GLN A 152 5.90 6.58 -9.81
CA GLN A 152 6.00 5.14 -9.54
C GLN A 152 7.42 4.71 -9.14
N ASP A 153 8.18 5.60 -8.52
CA ASP A 153 9.58 5.41 -8.16
C ASP A 153 9.90 5.70 -6.69
N ALA A 154 8.92 6.14 -5.90
CA ALA A 154 9.08 6.34 -4.46
C ALA A 154 7.78 6.08 -3.71
N VAL A 155 7.91 5.73 -2.43
CA VAL A 155 6.77 5.61 -1.52
C VAL A 155 6.92 6.45 -0.26
N THR A 156 5.79 6.94 0.25
CA THR A 156 5.69 7.61 1.54
C THR A 156 4.96 6.72 2.53
N GLU A 157 5.52 6.49 3.72
CA GLU A 157 4.80 5.80 4.79
C GLU A 157 3.59 6.64 5.24
N VAL A 158 2.42 6.02 5.26
CA VAL A 158 1.16 6.67 5.60
C VAL A 158 0.87 6.44 7.07
N THR A 159 0.84 7.52 7.83
CA THR A 159 0.48 7.51 9.25
C THR A 159 -0.96 7.97 9.46
N ASN A 160 -1.47 7.82 10.69
CA ASN A 160 -2.82 8.27 11.03
C ASN A 160 -3.04 9.78 10.83
N ALA A 161 -1.97 10.58 10.87
CA ALA A 161 -2.06 12.03 10.70
C ALA A 161 -2.21 12.46 9.23
N ASP A 162 -1.98 11.56 8.27
CA ASP A 162 -1.90 11.87 6.84
C ASP A 162 -3.27 11.75 6.13
N GLU A 163 -4.32 12.35 6.69
CA GLU A 163 -5.69 12.21 6.16
C GLU A 163 -5.80 12.58 4.67
N SER A 164 -5.10 13.63 4.22
CA SER A 164 -5.13 14.06 2.82
C SER A 164 -4.43 13.09 1.87
N VAL A 165 -3.42 12.35 2.35
CA VAL A 165 -2.70 11.35 1.53
C VAL A 165 -3.52 10.06 1.44
N ARG A 166 -4.33 9.78 2.47
CA ARG A 166 -5.19 8.60 2.56
C ARG A 166 -6.42 8.66 1.68
N GLN A 167 -6.82 9.84 1.21
CA GLN A 167 -8.07 10.03 0.49
C GLN A 167 -7.81 10.24 -0.99
N ASN A 168 -8.53 9.50 -1.84
CA ASN A 168 -8.43 9.58 -3.29
C ASN A 168 -6.99 9.50 -3.79
N VAL A 169 -6.28 8.42 -3.43
CA VAL A 169 -4.85 8.26 -3.71
C VAL A 169 -4.59 8.44 -5.21
N LEU A 170 -3.65 9.32 -5.54
CA LEU A 170 -3.34 9.71 -6.93
C LEU A 170 -4.56 10.16 -7.75
N GLY A 171 -5.57 10.74 -7.09
CA GLY A 171 -6.80 11.23 -7.74
C GLY A 171 -7.79 10.14 -8.14
N THR A 172 -7.62 8.90 -7.66
CA THR A 172 -8.56 7.78 -7.84
C THR A 172 -9.66 7.79 -6.77
N ASP A 173 -10.64 6.89 -6.86
CA ASP A 173 -11.63 6.67 -5.77
C ASP A 173 -11.07 5.74 -4.66
N HIS A 174 -9.79 5.36 -4.71
CA HIS A 174 -9.17 4.45 -3.75
C HIS A 174 -8.70 5.21 -2.50
N ASP A 175 -9.18 4.74 -1.34
CA ASP A 175 -8.79 5.26 -0.03
C ASP A 175 -7.90 4.29 0.74
N ILE A 176 -6.93 4.83 1.45
CA ILE A 176 -6.10 4.10 2.42
C ILE A 176 -6.77 4.18 3.80
N PRO A 177 -7.16 3.04 4.40
CA PRO A 177 -7.72 3.02 5.75
C PRO A 177 -6.75 3.61 6.78
N GLY A 178 -7.29 4.25 7.82
CA GLY A 178 -6.46 4.65 8.96
C GLY A 178 -5.95 3.42 9.73
N GLY A 179 -4.83 3.55 10.45
CA GLY A 179 -4.24 2.45 11.22
C GLY A 179 -5.19 1.81 12.23
N ALA A 180 -6.09 2.60 12.82
CA ALA A 180 -7.13 2.08 13.73
C ALA A 180 -8.19 1.22 13.02
N ASP A 181 -8.37 1.37 11.71
CA ASP A 181 -9.30 0.55 10.92
C ASP A 181 -8.65 -0.74 10.43
N CYS A 182 -7.32 -0.79 10.33
CA CYS A 182 -6.58 -1.98 9.95
C CYS A 182 -6.91 -3.17 10.86
N VAL A 183 -6.93 -2.96 12.18
CA VAL A 183 -7.18 -4.02 13.17
C VAL A 183 -8.61 -4.55 13.13
N ARG A 184 -9.57 -3.83 12.54
CA ARG A 184 -10.95 -4.33 12.37
C ARG A 184 -10.99 -5.55 11.46
N CYS A 185 -10.18 -5.55 10.41
CA CYS A 185 -10.08 -6.67 9.47
C CYS A 185 -8.94 -7.63 9.83
N HIS A 186 -7.90 -7.15 10.51
CA HIS A 186 -6.69 -7.91 10.85
C HIS A 186 -6.65 -8.41 12.30
N GLY A 187 -7.74 -8.28 13.07
CA GLY A 187 -7.80 -8.71 14.48
C GLY A 187 -7.97 -10.21 14.71
N GLY A 188 -7.47 -11.06 13.82
CA GLY A 188 -7.52 -12.53 13.91
C GLY A 188 -6.64 -13.17 14.97
N LEU A 189 -6.77 -14.49 15.13
CA LEU A 189 -5.78 -15.29 15.85
C LEU A 189 -4.39 -15.08 15.24
N ASP A 190 -4.33 -15.03 13.91
CA ASP A 190 -3.25 -14.36 13.21
C ASP A 190 -3.80 -13.27 12.28
N VAL A 191 -2.96 -12.29 11.92
CA VAL A 191 -3.38 -11.06 11.22
C VAL A 191 -3.45 -11.25 9.70
N VAL A 192 -2.99 -12.37 9.18
CA VAL A 192 -2.83 -12.57 7.73
C VAL A 192 -4.16 -12.95 7.08
N ASN A 193 -4.60 -12.11 6.14
CA ASN A 193 -5.81 -12.36 5.35
C ASN A 193 -5.46 -12.81 3.93
N GLY A 194 -6.08 -13.88 3.46
CA GLY A 194 -5.92 -14.37 2.09
C GLY A 194 -4.71 -15.28 1.84
N PHE A 195 -3.98 -15.69 2.88
CA PHE A 195 -2.93 -16.72 2.82
C PHE A 195 -3.29 -17.84 3.79
N SER A 196 -4.05 -18.82 3.30
CA SER A 196 -4.55 -19.96 4.08
C SER A 196 -4.67 -21.19 3.17
N ALA A 197 -4.91 -22.37 3.73
CA ALA A 197 -5.04 -23.61 2.95
C ALA A 197 -6.08 -23.47 1.82
N ILE A 198 -7.31 -23.01 2.15
CA ILE A 198 -8.40 -22.83 1.19
C ILE A 198 -8.04 -21.79 0.11
N GLN A 199 -7.34 -20.73 0.50
CA GLN A 199 -6.95 -19.68 -0.42
C GLN A 199 -5.80 -20.09 -1.34
N LEU A 200 -4.94 -21.02 -0.93
CA LEU A 200 -3.77 -21.45 -1.69
C LEU A 200 -3.98 -22.80 -2.42
N ASN A 201 -5.13 -23.45 -2.24
CA ASN A 201 -5.47 -24.70 -2.91
C ASN A 201 -6.00 -24.44 -4.33
N HIS A 202 -5.07 -24.16 -5.25
CA HIS A 202 -5.31 -23.88 -6.67
C HIS A 202 -4.01 -24.02 -7.49
N ASP A 203 -4.10 -23.80 -8.81
CA ASP A 203 -2.99 -23.87 -9.78
C ASP A 203 -2.65 -22.54 -10.49
N LEU A 204 -3.17 -21.41 -9.99
CA LEU A 204 -2.95 -20.04 -10.52
C LEU A 204 -1.49 -19.53 -10.54
N GLY A 205 -0.51 -20.33 -10.10
CA GLY A 205 0.90 -19.95 -10.02
C GLY A 205 1.28 -19.24 -8.71
N GLY A 206 2.57 -18.88 -8.61
CA GLY A 206 3.15 -18.36 -7.37
C GLY A 206 3.27 -19.43 -6.28
N VAL A 207 3.31 -19.00 -5.01
CA VAL A 207 3.23 -19.91 -3.86
C VAL A 207 1.80 -20.44 -3.75
N THR A 208 1.67 -21.77 -3.77
CA THR A 208 0.40 -22.50 -3.60
C THR A 208 0.49 -23.45 -2.40
N LEU A 209 -0.62 -24.08 -2.02
CA LEU A 209 -0.63 -25.11 -0.98
C LEU A 209 0.30 -26.26 -1.36
N GLN A 210 0.27 -26.69 -2.62
CA GLN A 210 1.17 -27.75 -3.12
C GLN A 210 2.64 -27.34 -3.01
N THR A 211 2.98 -26.10 -3.35
CA THR A 211 4.34 -25.56 -3.19
C THR A 211 4.81 -25.66 -1.73
N LEU A 212 3.96 -25.26 -0.76
CA LEU A 212 4.30 -25.32 0.66
C LEU A 212 4.45 -26.76 1.18
N LEU A 213 3.65 -27.70 0.66
CA LEU A 213 3.76 -29.13 0.98
C LEU A 213 5.08 -29.72 0.46
N ASP A 214 5.41 -29.44 -0.80
CA ASP A 214 6.64 -29.95 -1.44
C ASP A 214 7.90 -29.41 -0.77
N GLU A 215 7.86 -28.18 -0.27
CA GLU A 215 8.95 -27.53 0.47
C GLU A 215 9.04 -27.98 1.93
N GLY A 216 8.03 -28.69 2.45
CA GLY A 216 7.95 -29.02 3.88
C GLY A 216 7.79 -27.78 4.77
N ALA A 217 7.16 -26.73 4.25
CA ALA A 217 7.02 -25.44 4.92
C ALA A 217 5.87 -25.37 5.94
N LEU A 218 5.13 -26.46 6.16
CA LEU A 218 4.02 -26.57 7.10
C LEU A 218 4.37 -27.54 8.23
N THR A 219 4.05 -27.21 9.48
CA THR A 219 4.26 -28.13 10.62
C THR A 219 3.43 -29.41 10.50
N GLN A 220 2.23 -29.32 9.91
CA GLN A 220 1.41 -30.46 9.56
C GLN A 220 1.00 -30.38 8.08
N PRO A 221 1.13 -31.47 7.31
CA PRO A 221 0.65 -31.48 5.94
C PRO A 221 -0.88 -31.41 5.93
N ILE A 222 -1.43 -30.56 5.05
CA ILE A 222 -2.87 -30.44 4.80
C ILE A 222 -3.14 -31.06 3.43
N ALA A 223 -4.04 -32.05 3.37
CA ALA A 223 -4.40 -32.63 2.09
C ALA A 223 -5.18 -31.62 1.25
N PRO A 224 -4.93 -31.47 -0.07
CA PRO A 224 -5.69 -30.57 -0.93
C PRO A 224 -7.21 -30.76 -0.84
N ALA A 225 -7.68 -32.00 -0.71
CA ALA A 225 -9.11 -32.30 -0.56
C ALA A 225 -9.73 -31.76 0.74
N ASP A 226 -8.94 -31.52 1.79
CA ASP A 226 -9.39 -30.91 3.05
C ASP A 226 -9.36 -29.38 2.98
N ALA A 227 -8.77 -28.82 1.92
CA ALA A 227 -8.62 -27.38 1.67
C ALA A 227 -9.52 -26.89 0.52
N ASP A 228 -10.57 -27.64 0.15
CA ASP A 228 -11.57 -27.21 -0.81
C ASP A 228 -12.81 -26.63 -0.11
N ALA A 229 -13.42 -25.64 -0.75
CA ALA A 229 -14.76 -25.22 -0.35
C ALA A 229 -15.74 -26.38 -0.63
N PRO A 230 -16.70 -26.66 0.27
CA PRO A 230 -17.61 -27.78 0.07
C PRO A 230 -18.69 -27.46 -0.98
N GLY A 231 -19.16 -28.49 -1.68
CA GLY A 231 -20.32 -28.43 -2.56
C GLY A 231 -19.98 -28.60 -4.05
N ASP A 232 -20.87 -28.13 -4.92
CA ASP A 232 -20.60 -28.04 -6.36
C ASP A 232 -19.92 -26.71 -6.72
N ALA A 233 -19.58 -26.51 -7.99
CA ALA A 233 -18.91 -25.30 -8.46
C ALA A 233 -19.65 -23.99 -8.10
N THR A 234 -20.99 -24.02 -7.99
CA THR A 234 -21.76 -22.83 -7.61
C THR A 234 -21.64 -22.58 -6.12
N ALA A 235 -21.78 -23.63 -5.30
CA ALA A 235 -21.60 -23.55 -3.87
C ALA A 235 -20.17 -23.13 -3.50
N GLU A 236 -19.16 -23.69 -4.16
CA GLU A 236 -17.75 -23.32 -3.98
C GLU A 236 -17.51 -21.84 -4.26
N ALA A 237 -18.02 -21.32 -5.38
CA ALA A 237 -17.87 -19.92 -5.73
C ALA A 237 -18.56 -19.00 -4.70
N ALA A 238 -19.76 -19.36 -4.24
CA ALA A 238 -20.50 -18.59 -3.25
C ALA A 238 -19.81 -18.61 -1.88
N LEU A 239 -19.40 -19.78 -1.40
CA LEU A 239 -18.72 -19.94 -0.11
C LEU A 239 -17.33 -19.28 -0.13
N GLY A 240 -16.59 -19.43 -1.23
CA GLY A 240 -15.31 -18.76 -1.42
C GLY A 240 -15.43 -17.24 -1.41
N TYR A 241 -16.45 -16.68 -2.05
CA TYR A 241 -16.75 -15.25 -1.99
C TYR A 241 -17.03 -14.80 -0.55
N LEU A 242 -17.86 -15.53 0.20
CA LEU A 242 -18.16 -15.23 1.60
C LEU A 242 -16.91 -15.38 2.49
N HIS A 243 -16.08 -16.39 2.26
CA HIS A 243 -14.84 -16.59 2.98
C HIS A 243 -13.89 -15.39 2.81
N ALA A 244 -13.69 -14.94 1.57
CA ALA A 244 -12.78 -13.84 1.26
C ALA A 244 -13.27 -12.45 1.72
N ASN A 245 -14.59 -12.21 1.69
CA ASN A 245 -15.17 -10.87 1.87
C ASN A 245 -15.97 -10.69 3.18
N CYS A 246 -16.27 -11.78 3.90
CA CYS A 246 -17.09 -11.74 5.11
C CYS A 246 -16.48 -12.53 6.27
N GLY A 247 -15.80 -13.65 5.98
CA GLY A 247 -15.30 -14.59 6.99
C GLY A 247 -14.36 -13.98 8.02
N HIS A 248 -13.55 -12.98 7.64
CA HIS A 248 -12.65 -12.30 8.56
C HIS A 248 -13.37 -11.50 9.66
N CYS A 249 -14.61 -11.05 9.41
CA CYS A 249 -15.48 -10.38 10.40
C CYS A 249 -16.50 -11.34 11.03
N HIS A 250 -16.98 -12.32 10.27
CA HIS A 250 -18.04 -13.26 10.65
C HIS A 250 -17.47 -14.65 10.95
N ARG A 251 -16.59 -14.73 11.94
CA ARG A 251 -16.03 -15.98 12.46
C ARG A 251 -16.49 -16.23 13.89
N GLU A 252 -16.44 -17.49 14.31
CA GLU A 252 -16.65 -17.82 15.72
C GLU A 252 -15.61 -17.06 16.57
N ASN A 253 -16.06 -16.45 17.67
CA ASN A 253 -15.25 -15.61 18.59
C ASN A 253 -14.74 -14.25 18.06
N ALA A 254 -15.36 -13.65 17.03
CA ALA A 254 -15.05 -12.27 16.62
C ALA A 254 -15.21 -11.22 17.75
N SER A 255 -15.99 -11.53 18.79
CA SER A 255 -16.20 -10.68 19.98
C SER A 255 -15.11 -10.78 21.05
N ASP A 256 -14.24 -11.80 21.02
CA ASP A 256 -13.25 -12.03 22.09
C ASP A 256 -11.90 -11.37 21.81
N ALA A 257 -11.65 -10.90 20.59
CA ALA A 257 -10.44 -10.14 20.26
C ALA A 257 -10.36 -8.78 20.99
N SER A 258 -11.50 -8.19 21.39
CA SER A 258 -11.50 -7.02 22.29
C SER A 258 -11.24 -7.37 23.76
N ALA A 259 -11.34 -8.64 24.17
CA ALA A 259 -11.10 -9.07 25.54
C ALA A 259 -9.62 -9.40 25.83
N MET A 260 -8.77 -9.56 24.81
CA MET A 260 -7.36 -9.89 24.97
C MET A 260 -6.41 -8.68 25.05
N VAL A 261 -6.90 -7.44 24.91
CA VAL A 261 -6.11 -6.21 25.07
C VAL A 261 -5.98 -5.77 26.54
N THR A 262 -6.63 -6.48 27.47
CA THR A 262 -6.48 -6.26 28.92
C THR A 262 -6.01 -7.53 29.61
N GLY A 263 -4.70 -7.78 29.58
CA GLY A 263 -4.01 -8.82 30.34
C GLY A 263 -2.60 -8.38 30.67
#